data_AF-A0A1H4P0P8-F1
#
_entry.id   AF-A0A1H4P0P8-F1
#
_cell.length_a   1.000
_cell.length_b   1.000
_cell.length_c   1.000
_cell.angle_alpha   90.00
_cell.angle_beta   90.00
_cell.angle_gamma   90.00
#
_symmetry.space_group_name_H-M   'P 1'
#
loop_
_entity.id
_entity.type
_entity.pdbx_description
1 polymer ?
#
loop_
_entity_poly.entity_id
_entity_poly.type
_entity_poly.pdbx_seq_one_letter_code
_entity_poly.pdbx_strand_id
1 'polypeptide(L)'
;MKLKEELPWSDPEKAARRLIKYAQEFKPTQDGRIYVEVLNRPFIDQDKATPAQYTAGMKCAKDRGWLEPMHESGTFTRITEAGRQVEPFKDEGAS
;
A
#
# COMPACT_ATOMS: atom_id res chain seq x y z
N MET A 1 3.39 32.53 4.46
CA MET A 1 2.40 31.43 4.51
C MET A 1 3.16 30.15 4.22
N LYS A 2 3.31 29.28 5.22
CA LYS A 2 4.08 28.03 5.07
C LYS A 2 3.17 27.06 4.32
N LEU A 3 3.60 26.66 3.12
CA LEU A 3 2.91 25.68 2.28
C LEU A 3 2.63 24.46 3.18
N LYS A 4 1.35 24.08 3.35
CA LYS A 4 1.01 22.78 3.91
C LYS A 4 1.82 21.78 3.09
N GLU A 5 2.77 21.08 3.71
CA GLU A 5 3.30 19.86 3.11
C GLU A 5 2.07 19.03 2.76
N GLU A 6 1.76 18.93 1.47
CA GLU A 6 0.74 18.02 0.98
C GLU A 6 1.14 16.66 1.55
N LEU A 7 0.35 16.15 2.52
CA LEU A 7 0.67 14.88 3.15
C LEU A 7 0.87 13.88 2.00
N PRO A 8 2.04 13.23 1.88
CA PRO A 8 2.48 12.57 0.63
C PRO A 8 1.49 11.50 0.12
N TRP A 9 0.61 11.02 1.01
CA TRP A 9 -0.35 9.95 0.79
C TRP A 9 -1.81 10.41 0.73
N SER A 10 -2.08 11.72 0.59
CA SER A 10 -3.45 12.23 0.44
C SER A 10 -4.10 11.79 -0.86
N ASP A 11 -3.30 11.49 -1.88
CA ASP A 11 -3.73 10.83 -3.11
C ASP A 11 -3.85 9.31 -2.86
N PRO A 12 -5.07 8.73 -2.93
CA PRO A 12 -5.28 7.30 -2.71
C PRO A 12 -4.50 6.42 -3.67
N GLU A 13 -4.21 6.88 -4.90
CA GLU A 13 -3.44 6.09 -5.86
C GLU A 13 -1.95 6.08 -5.54
N LYS A 14 -1.39 7.19 -5.05
CA LYS A 14 -0.02 7.21 -4.49
C LYS A 14 0.09 6.30 -3.28
N ALA A 15 -0.87 6.37 -2.36
CA ALA A 15 -0.95 5.48 -1.21
C ALA A 15 -1.04 4.00 -1.66
N ALA A 16 -1.89 3.69 -2.63
CA ALA A 16 -2.04 2.35 -3.18
C ALA A 16 -0.74 1.82 -3.80
N ARG A 17 -0.07 2.61 -4.66
CA ARG A 17 1.21 2.21 -5.27
C ARG A 17 2.29 1.94 -4.22
N ARG A 18 2.34 2.74 -3.16
CA ARG A 18 3.28 2.51 -2.06
C ARG A 18 3.00 1.22 -1.30
N LEU A 19 1.72 0.93 -1.01
CA LEU A 19 1.31 -0.35 -0.41
C LEU A 19 1.64 -1.54 -1.31
N ILE A 20 1.46 -1.41 -2.63
CA ILE A 20 1.84 -2.45 -3.59
C ILE A 20 3.34 -2.69 -3.62
N LYS A 21 4.17 -1.64 -3.49
CA LYS A 21 5.62 -1.82 -3.35
C LYS A 21 5.98 -2.71 -2.16
N TYR A 22 5.39 -2.47 -0.98
CA TYR A 22 5.61 -3.35 0.18
C TYR A 22 5.11 -4.78 -0.07
N ALA A 23 3.98 -4.94 -0.76
CA ALA A 23 3.44 -6.24 -1.14
C ALA A 23 4.36 -7.00 -2.11
N GLN A 24 4.99 -6.31 -3.05
CA GLN A 24 5.94 -6.86 -4.03
C GLN A 24 7.29 -7.24 -3.39
N GLU A 25 7.77 -6.42 -2.44
CA GLU A 25 9.02 -6.66 -1.72
C GLU A 25 8.89 -7.79 -0.69
N PHE A 26 7.66 -8.05 -0.21
CA PHE A 26 7.38 -9.17 0.68
C PHE A 26 7.46 -10.50 -0.07
N LYS A 27 8.22 -11.45 0.47
CA LYS A 27 8.26 -12.83 -0.02
C LYS A 27 7.22 -13.66 0.74
N PRO A 28 6.02 -13.91 0.19
CA PRO A 28 5.01 -14.68 0.89
C PRO A 28 5.46 -16.15 1.07
N THR A 29 4.88 -16.80 2.08
CA THR A 29 4.92 -18.26 2.20
C THR A 29 4.22 -18.93 1.00
N GLN A 30 4.27 -20.26 0.91
CA GLN A 30 3.77 -21.05 -0.23
C GLN A 30 2.33 -20.73 -0.65
N ASP A 31 1.49 -20.19 0.23
CA ASP A 31 0.08 -19.88 -0.01
C ASP A 31 -0.21 -18.41 -0.40
N GLY A 32 0.83 -17.61 -0.64
CA GLY A 32 0.73 -16.26 -1.21
C GLY A 32 0.14 -15.20 -0.28
N ARG A 33 -0.06 -15.52 1.01
CA ARG A 33 -0.68 -14.59 1.97
C ARG A 33 0.22 -13.41 2.29
N ILE A 34 -0.38 -12.23 2.28
CA ILE A 34 0.23 -10.98 2.73
C ILE A 34 -0.56 -10.51 3.94
N TYR A 35 0.02 -10.66 5.13
CA TYR A 35 -0.61 -10.19 6.36
C TYR A 35 -0.74 -8.67 6.34
N VAL A 36 -1.86 -8.15 6.85
CA VAL A 36 -2.14 -6.71 6.82
C VAL A 36 -1.04 -5.87 7.47
N GLU A 37 -0.36 -6.40 8.47
CA GLU A 37 0.74 -5.74 9.17
C GLU A 37 1.97 -5.51 8.28
N VAL A 38 2.20 -6.36 7.28
CA VAL A 38 3.28 -6.19 6.28
C VAL A 38 3.07 -4.91 5.49
N LEU A 39 1.82 -4.52 5.27
CA LEU A 39 1.46 -3.29 4.54
C LEU A 39 1.30 -2.11 5.49
N ASN A 40 0.59 -2.32 6.60
CA ASN A 40 0.19 -1.28 7.52
C ASN A 40 1.37 -0.68 8.29
N ARG A 41 2.21 -1.52 8.90
CA ARG A 41 3.30 -1.04 9.76
C ARG A 41 4.30 -0.16 9.01
N PRO A 42 4.90 -0.58 7.88
CA PRO A 42 5.88 0.29 7.22
C PRO A 42 5.21 1.56 6.66
N PHE A 43 3.97 1.49 6.19
CA PHE A 43 3.25 2.66 5.68
C PHE A 43 2.94 3.71 6.78
N ILE A 44 2.56 3.28 7.99
CA ILE A 44 2.30 4.22 9.09
C ILE A 44 3.62 4.63 9.77
N ASP A 45 4.46 3.67 10.13
CA ASP A 45 5.61 3.91 10.99
C ASP A 45 6.80 4.51 10.23
N GLN A 46 7.04 4.08 9.00
CA GLN A 46 8.17 4.56 8.18
C GLN A 46 7.74 5.73 7.31
N ASP A 47 6.65 5.57 6.54
CA ASP A 47 6.19 6.61 5.61
C ASP A 47 5.36 7.72 6.29
N LYS A 48 5.14 7.63 7.61
CA LYS A 48 4.39 8.60 8.43
C LYS A 48 2.96 8.86 7.91
N ALA A 49 2.36 7.87 7.26
CA ALA A 49 0.97 7.95 6.80
C ALA A 49 -0.01 7.83 7.97
N THR A 50 -1.21 8.35 7.76
CA THR A 50 -2.33 8.20 8.70
C THR A 50 -3.12 6.92 8.43
N PRO A 51 -3.86 6.38 9.43
CA PRO A 51 -4.76 5.25 9.22
C PRO A 51 -5.82 5.48 8.13
N ALA A 52 -6.27 6.74 7.96
CA ALA A 52 -7.21 7.11 6.92
C ALA A 52 -6.59 6.98 5.51
N GLN A 53 -5.32 7.39 5.35
CA GLN A 53 -4.59 7.24 4.10
C GLN A 53 -4.30 5.77 3.79
N TYR A 54 -3.98 4.96 4.81
CA TYR A 54 -3.87 3.50 4.65
C TYR A 54 -5.17 2.91 4.12
N THR A 55 -6.29 3.27 4.74
CA THR A 55 -7.63 2.79 4.34
C THR A 55 -7.97 3.19 2.91
N ALA A 56 -7.70 4.45 2.53
CA ALA A 56 -7.92 4.96 1.18
C ALA A 56 -7.04 4.25 0.14
N GLY A 57 -5.76 4.04 0.44
CA GLY A 57 -4.82 3.30 -0.42
C GLY A 57 -5.21 1.83 -0.59
N MET A 58 -5.58 1.15 0.50
CA MET A 58 -6.08 -0.23 0.44
C MET A 58 -7.34 -0.35 -0.40
N LYS A 59 -8.29 0.59 -0.25
CA LYS A 59 -9.51 0.63 -1.07
C LYS A 59 -9.15 0.82 -2.54
N CYS A 60 -8.31 1.80 -2.86
CA CYS A 60 -7.88 2.08 -4.23
C CYS A 60 -7.17 0.87 -4.86
N ALA A 61 -6.24 0.21 -4.16
CA ALA A 61 -5.56 -0.98 -4.65
C ALA A 61 -6.51 -2.14 -4.97
N LYS A 62 -7.54 -2.34 -4.14
CA LYS A 62 -8.60 -3.35 -4.38
C LYS A 62 -9.47 -2.98 -5.57
N ASP A 63 -9.91 -1.72 -5.66
CA ASP A 63 -10.74 -1.21 -6.77
C ASP A 63 -9.99 -1.30 -8.12
N ARG A 64 -8.66 -1.15 -8.11
CA ARG A 64 -7.77 -1.33 -9.26
C ARG A 64 -7.46 -2.80 -9.59
N GLY A 65 -7.90 -3.74 -8.74
CA GLY A 65 -7.61 -5.17 -8.89
C GLY A 65 -6.15 -5.54 -8.62
N TRP A 66 -5.39 -4.70 -7.91
CA TRP A 66 -3.98 -4.97 -7.56
C TRP A 66 -3.84 -5.87 -6.33
N LEU A 67 -4.82 -5.81 -5.43
CA LEU A 67 -4.97 -6.71 -4.29
C LEU A 67 -6.29 -7.47 -4.38
N GLU A 68 -6.28 -8.73 -3.93
CA GLU A 68 -7.52 -9.45 -3.66
C GLU A 68 -8.33 -8.76 -2.54
N PRO A 69 -9.66 -8.95 -2.49
CA PRO A 69 -10.44 -8.61 -1.30
C PRO A 69 -9.79 -9.18 -0.03
N MET A 70 -9.95 -8.46 1.09
CA MET A 70 -9.47 -8.96 2.37
C MET A 70 -10.13 -10.30 2.67
N HIS A 71 -9.35 -11.26 3.15
CA HIS A 71 -9.92 -12.51 3.66
C HIS A 71 -10.94 -12.21 4.77
N GLU A 72 -11.94 -13.06 4.95
CA GLU A 72 -13.03 -12.89 5.94
C GLU A 72 -12.52 -12.70 7.38
N SER A 73 -11.36 -13.27 7.71
CA SER A 73 -10.69 -13.09 9.00
C SER A 73 -10.16 -11.67 9.23
N GLY A 74 -10.06 -10.85 8.18
CA GLY A 74 -9.46 -9.52 8.23
C GLY A 74 -7.94 -9.49 8.36
N THR A 75 -7.27 -10.65 8.33
CA THR A 75 -5.84 -10.76 8.70
C THR A 75 -4.88 -10.73 7.52
N PHE A 76 -5.33 -11.04 6.31
CA PHE A 76 -4.47 -11.06 5.13
C PHE A 76 -5.22 -10.78 3.82
N THR A 77 -4.45 -10.39 2.81
CA THR A 77 -4.83 -10.29 1.39
C THR A 77 -3.78 -11.00 0.53
N ARG A 78 -3.87 -10.93 -0.79
CA ARG A 78 -2.84 -11.36 -1.74
C ARG A 78 -2.65 -10.33 -2.83
N ILE A 79 -1.43 -10.27 -3.35
CA ILE A 79 -1.12 -9.49 -4.54
C ILE A 79 -1.55 -10.27 -5.80
N THR A 80 -2.30 -9.60 -6.67
CA THR A 80 -2.73 -10.17 -7.95
C THR A 80 -1.61 -10.09 -8.98
N GLU A 81 -1.82 -10.68 -10.16
CA GLU A 81 -0.89 -10.51 -11.28
C GLU A 81 -0.82 -9.05 -11.74
N ALA A 82 -1.95 -8.34 -11.76
CA ALA A 82 -1.97 -6.91 -12.07
C ALA A 82 -1.17 -6.11 -11.03
N GLY A 83 -1.28 -6.46 -9.75
CA GLY A 83 -0.50 -5.83 -8.67
C GLY A 83 1.01 -6.02 -8.83
N ARG A 84 1.45 -7.19 -9.32
CA ARG A 84 2.88 -7.46 -9.58
C ARG A 84 3.48 -6.62 -10.71
N GLN A 85 2.63 -6.06 -11.58
CA GLN A 85 3.04 -5.22 -12.71
C GLN A 85 2.91 -3.72 -12.41
N VAL A 86 2.45 -3.35 -11.20
CA VAL A 86 2.36 -1.94 -10.81
C VAL A 86 3.77 -1.39 -10.62
N GLU A 87 4.09 -0.38 -11.42
CA GLU A 87 5.29 0.42 -11.21
C GLU A 87 5.19 1.17 -9.86
N PRO A 88 6.16 0.99 -8.95
CA PRO A 88 6.17 1.72 -7.70
C PRO A 88 6.32 3.23 -7.97
N PHE A 89 5.69 4.04 -7.13
CA PHE A 89 5.91 5.49 -7.16
C PHE A 89 7.40 5.78 -6.96
N LYS A 90 8.02 6.53 -7.88
CA LYS A 90 9.41 6.96 -7.74
C LYS A 90 9.45 8.03 -6.65
N ASP A 91 10.26 7.79 -5.61
CA ASP A 91 10.61 8.79 -4.62
C ASP A 91 11.41 9.91 -5.30
N GLU A 92 10.72 10.85 -5.96
CA GLU A 92 11.32 12.10 -6.39
C GLU A 92 11.41 13.04 -5.19
N GLY A 93 12.37 12.81 -4.29
CA GLY A 93 12.62 13.75 -3.20
C GLY A 93 13.21 13.19 -1.92
N ALA A 94 14.38 12.55 -2.00
CA ALA A 94 15.33 12.56 -0.89
C ALA A 94 16.71 12.92 -1.46
N SER A 95 17.01 14.22 -1.49
CA SER A 95 18.36 14.77 -1.65
C SER A 95 18.64 15.69 -0.49
#